data_AF-A0A0F9FIP8-F1
#
_entry.id   AF-A0A0F9FIP8-F1
#
_cell.length_a   1.000
_cell.length_b   1.000
_cell.length_c   1.000
_cell.angle_alpha   90.00
_cell.angle_beta   90.00
_cell.angle_gamma   90.00
#
_symmetry.space_group_name_H-M   'P 1'
#
loop_
_entity.id
_entity.type
_entity.pdbx_description
1 polymer ?
#
loop_
_entity_poly.entity_id
_entity_poly.type
_entity_poly.pdbx_seq_one_letter_code
_entity_poly.pdbx_strand_id
1 'polypeptide(L)'
;MLRTLTRAIVLAVLMAAFVSGCSGKPAQTPEAFVLEFMSKHLAMIDEGIVDFYIADEAKAIMQRVSTIVAEKKGLGTLESLKSAKLDLSHLAVKVLEKKEHSYNDQAYTFLKINVTGKYTLSYGEVSNEYDENETFIIRAEGKHWKVTETENPWS
;
A
#
# COMPACT_ATOMS: atom_id res chain seq x y z
N MET A 1 -23.80 -3.62 68.91
CA MET A 1 -23.64 -5.04 69.28
C MET A 1 -23.92 -5.90 68.06
N LEU A 2 -23.09 -6.95 67.84
CA LEU A 2 -23.27 -8.15 67.00
C LEU A 2 -23.68 -7.96 65.53
N ARG A 3 -22.76 -8.07 64.56
CA ARG A 3 -22.24 -9.31 63.94
C ARG A 3 -23.32 -10.18 63.27
N THR A 4 -23.34 -10.15 61.94
CA THR A 4 -23.61 -11.34 61.12
C THR A 4 -22.55 -11.45 60.02
N LEU A 5 -21.72 -12.48 60.21
CA LEU A 5 -20.82 -13.09 59.24
C LEU A 5 -21.60 -14.13 58.44
N THR A 6 -21.51 -14.11 57.11
CA THR A 6 -21.52 -15.31 56.23
C THR A 6 -21.11 -14.85 54.83
N ARG A 7 -19.84 -15.07 54.46
CA ARG A 7 -19.32 -16.19 53.65
C ARG A 7 -19.46 -15.97 52.14
N ALA A 8 -18.29 -15.93 51.50
CA ALA A 8 -18.03 -15.83 50.07
C ALA A 8 -18.68 -16.94 49.25
N ILE A 9 -18.91 -16.68 47.95
CA ILE A 9 -18.59 -17.60 46.84
C ILE A 9 -18.24 -16.72 45.62
N VAL A 10 -17.07 -17.02 45.07
CA VAL A 10 -16.52 -16.59 43.78
C VAL A 10 -17.41 -17.15 42.65
N LEU A 11 -17.73 -16.34 41.65
CA LEU A 11 -17.88 -16.87 40.29
C LEU A 11 -17.29 -15.89 39.29
N ALA A 12 -16.09 -16.24 38.85
CA ALA A 12 -15.46 -15.69 37.67
C ALA A 12 -16.33 -15.99 36.45
N VAL A 13 -16.60 -14.97 35.64
CA VAL A 13 -16.81 -15.17 34.20
C VAL A 13 -15.90 -14.17 33.51
N LEU A 14 -14.62 -14.57 33.37
CA LEU A 14 -13.82 -14.16 32.24
C LEU A 14 -14.54 -14.64 30.98
N MET A 15 -15.19 -13.76 30.24
CA MET A 15 -15.33 -13.95 28.79
C MET A 15 -14.18 -13.24 28.10
N ALA A 16 -12.97 -13.73 28.36
CA ALA A 16 -11.88 -13.63 27.41
C ALA A 16 -12.08 -14.77 26.40
N ALA A 17 -12.96 -14.56 25.43
CA ALA A 17 -13.21 -15.50 24.35
C ALA A 17 -13.48 -14.78 23.03
N PHE A 18 -12.44 -14.14 22.51
CA PHE A 18 -12.14 -14.21 21.08
C PHE A 18 -10.67 -14.58 20.93
N VAL A 19 -10.39 -15.85 21.21
CA VAL A 19 -9.25 -16.53 20.62
C VAL A 19 -9.68 -16.97 19.23
N SER A 20 -9.69 -16.04 18.28
CA SER A 20 -9.47 -16.41 16.88
C SER A 20 -7.97 -16.29 16.65
N GLY A 21 -7.28 -17.41 16.87
CA GLY A 21 -5.95 -17.62 16.35
C GLY A 21 -5.99 -17.39 14.84
N CYS A 22 -5.35 -16.31 14.41
CA CYS A 22 -4.74 -16.21 13.10
C CYS A 22 -3.43 -15.48 13.31
N SER A 23 -2.34 -16.24 13.33
CA SER A 23 -0.98 -15.78 13.09
C SER A 23 -0.89 -15.26 11.65
N GLY A 24 -1.56 -14.14 11.39
CA GLY A 24 -1.46 -13.39 10.14
C GLY A 24 -0.84 -12.05 10.50
N LYS A 25 0.20 -11.64 9.76
CA LYS A 25 0.69 -10.26 9.83
C LYS A 25 -0.52 -9.31 9.78
N PRO A 26 -0.53 -8.22 10.58
CA PRO A 26 -1.59 -7.22 10.48
C PRO A 26 -1.70 -6.77 9.02
N ALA A 27 -2.94 -6.63 8.52
CA ALA A 27 -3.16 -6.13 7.16
C ALA A 27 -2.49 -4.77 7.04
N GLN A 28 -1.74 -4.56 5.96
CA GLN A 28 -1.04 -3.31 5.70
C GLN A 28 -2.06 -2.17 5.61
N THR A 29 -1.77 -1.03 6.24
CA THR A 29 -2.64 0.15 6.11
C THR A 29 -2.54 0.68 4.67
N PRO A 30 -3.58 1.35 4.14
CA PRO A 30 -3.54 1.96 2.82
C PRO A 30 -2.33 2.89 2.63
N GLU A 31 -1.96 3.63 3.66
CA GLU A 31 -0.82 4.57 3.64
C GLU A 31 0.50 3.82 3.51
N ALA A 32 0.71 2.77 4.31
CA ALA A 32 1.91 1.96 4.24
C ALA A 32 2.04 1.24 2.89
N PHE A 33 0.90 0.76 2.35
CA PHE A 33 0.85 0.15 1.02
C PHE A 33 1.26 1.15 -0.07
N VAL A 34 0.68 2.35 -0.06
CA VAL A 34 0.97 3.36 -1.08
C VAL A 34 2.40 3.86 -0.99
N LEU A 35 2.98 4.05 0.20
CA LEU A 35 4.40 4.42 0.30
C LEU A 35 5.33 3.32 -0.23
N GLU A 36 5.02 2.06 0.05
CA GLU A 36 5.79 0.93 -0.50
C GLU A 36 5.66 0.87 -2.03
N PHE A 37 4.44 1.06 -2.55
CA PHE A 37 4.19 1.18 -3.99
C PHE A 37 5.02 2.31 -4.62
N MET A 38 4.99 3.51 -4.04
CA MET A 38 5.72 4.68 -4.53
C MET A 38 7.24 4.43 -4.63
N SER A 39 7.80 3.67 -3.68
CA SER A 39 9.23 3.31 -3.71
C SER A 39 9.64 2.53 -4.96
N LYS A 40 8.70 1.83 -5.60
CA LYS A 40 8.92 1.09 -6.85
C LYS A 40 8.40 1.87 -8.07
N HIS A 41 7.30 2.59 -7.89
CA HIS A 41 6.62 3.34 -8.95
C HIS A 41 7.46 4.49 -9.48
N LEU A 42 8.05 5.32 -8.61
CA LEU A 42 8.75 6.53 -9.05
C LEU A 42 9.91 6.27 -10.02
N ALA A 43 10.64 5.16 -9.82
CA ALA A 43 11.72 4.78 -10.72
C ALA A 43 11.25 3.86 -11.87
N MET A 44 10.16 3.11 -11.69
CA MET A 44 9.60 2.17 -12.68
C MET A 44 10.61 1.16 -13.27
N ILE A 45 11.70 0.86 -12.55
CA ILE A 45 12.75 -0.09 -12.98
C ILE A 45 12.75 -1.39 -12.16
N ASP A 46 11.93 -1.47 -11.12
CA ASP A 46 11.79 -2.67 -10.29
C ASP A 46 10.58 -3.48 -10.78
N GLU A 47 10.83 -4.68 -11.32
CA GLU A 47 9.80 -5.59 -11.80
C GLU A 47 8.83 -6.03 -10.69
N GLY A 48 9.25 -5.99 -9.43
CA GLY A 48 8.40 -6.25 -8.26
C GLY A 48 7.25 -5.25 -8.09
N ILE A 49 7.22 -4.15 -8.85
CA ILE A 49 6.05 -3.25 -8.89
C ILE A 49 4.79 -3.97 -9.38
N VAL A 50 4.93 -5.02 -10.20
CA VAL A 50 3.81 -5.78 -10.75
C VAL A 50 2.95 -6.40 -9.65
N ASP A 51 3.55 -6.78 -8.53
CA ASP A 51 2.84 -7.35 -7.38
C ASP A 51 1.90 -6.37 -6.67
N PHE A 52 2.04 -5.06 -6.95
CA PHE A 52 1.14 -4.04 -6.43
C PHE A 52 -0.12 -3.89 -7.28
N TYR A 53 -0.11 -4.30 -8.53
CA TYR A 53 -1.25 -4.13 -9.43
C TYR A 53 -2.22 -5.31 -9.36
N ILE A 54 -3.47 -5.06 -9.75
CA ILE A 54 -4.45 -6.12 -9.96
C ILE A 54 -3.96 -7.09 -11.05
N ALA A 55 -4.34 -8.36 -10.94
CA ALA A 55 -3.83 -9.43 -11.82
C ALA A 55 -4.05 -9.14 -13.32
N ASP A 56 -5.18 -8.53 -13.66
CA ASP A 56 -5.55 -8.21 -15.04
C ASP A 56 -4.60 -7.19 -15.69
N GLU A 57 -3.98 -6.32 -14.89
CA GLU A 57 -3.05 -5.28 -15.36
C GLU A 57 -1.59 -5.72 -15.31
N ALA A 58 -1.26 -6.76 -14.54
CA ALA A 58 0.11 -7.20 -14.26
C ALA A 58 0.97 -7.37 -15.52
N LYS A 59 0.42 -7.97 -16.59
CA LYS A 59 1.13 -8.17 -17.85
C LYS A 59 1.49 -6.86 -18.55
N ALA A 60 0.56 -5.91 -18.59
CA ALA A 60 0.77 -4.62 -19.23
C ALA A 60 1.80 -3.79 -18.45
N ILE A 61 1.72 -3.82 -17.12
CA ILE A 61 2.69 -3.15 -16.24
C ILE A 61 4.09 -3.75 -16.40
N MET A 62 4.22 -5.08 -16.42
CA MET A 62 5.49 -5.76 -16.62
C MET A 62 6.15 -5.36 -17.96
N GLN A 63 5.34 -5.27 -19.03
CA GLN A 63 5.82 -4.80 -20.33
C GLN A 63 6.29 -3.34 -20.25
N ARG A 64 5.54 -2.46 -19.58
CA ARG A 64 5.91 -1.06 -19.38
C ARG A 64 7.24 -0.91 -18.63
N VAL A 65 7.42 -1.66 -17.54
CA VAL A 65 8.68 -1.72 -16.78
C VAL A 65 9.83 -2.19 -17.67
N SER A 66 9.65 -3.27 -18.42
CA SER A 66 10.68 -3.79 -19.32
C SER A 66 11.11 -2.75 -20.38
N THR A 67 10.16 -2.01 -20.96
CA THR A 67 10.46 -0.91 -21.88
C THR A 67 11.27 0.19 -21.22
N ILE A 68 10.86 0.63 -20.01
CA ILE A 68 11.58 1.67 -19.26
C ILE A 68 13.00 1.21 -18.91
N VAL A 69 13.16 -0.03 -18.45
CA VAL A 69 14.49 -0.61 -18.15
C VAL A 69 15.38 -0.61 -19.39
N ALA A 70 14.85 -1.02 -20.55
CA ALA A 70 15.60 -1.00 -21.81
C ALA A 70 16.01 0.42 -22.22
N GLU A 71 15.12 1.39 -22.07
CA GLU A 71 15.39 2.81 -22.33
C GLU A 71 16.49 3.35 -21.41
N LYS A 72 16.35 3.16 -20.08
CA LYS A 72 17.34 3.62 -19.10
C LYS A 72 18.70 2.94 -19.29
N LYS A 73 18.70 1.67 -19.74
CA LYS A 73 19.93 0.98 -20.14
C LYS A 73 20.56 1.62 -21.37
N GLY A 74 19.78 1.91 -22.41
CA GLY A 74 20.25 2.59 -23.62
C GLY A 74 20.82 3.98 -23.35
N LEU A 75 20.27 4.69 -22.36
CA LEU A 75 20.75 5.99 -21.90
C LEU A 75 21.92 5.92 -20.88
N GLY A 76 22.34 4.72 -20.47
CA GLY A 76 23.40 4.54 -19.48
C GLY A 76 23.04 4.99 -18.06
N THR A 77 21.76 5.17 -17.75
CA THR A 77 21.27 5.69 -16.45
C THR A 77 20.72 4.59 -15.53
N LEU A 78 20.54 3.38 -16.03
CA LEU A 78 19.93 2.27 -15.27
C LEU A 78 20.66 1.94 -13.96
N GLU A 79 21.99 1.86 -13.97
CA GLU A 79 22.75 1.48 -12.76
C GLU A 79 22.72 2.58 -11.68
N SER A 80 22.71 3.85 -12.10
CA SER A 80 22.50 4.98 -11.19
C SER A 80 21.12 4.93 -10.54
N LEU A 81 20.08 4.58 -11.31
CA LEU A 81 18.71 4.44 -10.78
C LEU A 81 18.58 3.23 -9.84
N LYS A 82 19.22 2.09 -10.15
CA LYS A 82 19.23 0.91 -9.28
C LYS A 82 19.92 1.15 -7.93
N SER A 83 20.92 2.03 -7.90
CA SER A 83 21.64 2.41 -6.69
C SER A 83 21.06 3.63 -5.98
N ALA A 84 20.01 4.24 -6.56
CA ALA A 84 19.41 5.42 -5.99
C ALA A 84 18.65 5.08 -4.69
N LYS A 85 18.66 6.03 -3.77
CA LYS A 85 17.89 5.99 -2.52
C LYS A 85 16.72 6.94 -2.63
N LEU A 86 15.53 6.46 -2.28
CA LEU A 86 14.31 7.24 -2.19
C LEU A 86 14.02 7.56 -0.72
N ASP A 87 13.85 8.84 -0.41
CA ASP A 87 13.29 9.30 0.85
C ASP A 87 11.87 9.82 0.61
N LEU A 88 10.90 9.10 1.15
CA LEU A 88 9.47 9.38 1.04
C LEU A 88 8.88 9.96 2.33
N SER A 89 9.70 10.27 3.33
CA SER A 89 9.26 10.67 4.67
C SER A 89 8.47 12.00 4.71
N HIS A 90 8.60 12.81 3.67
CA HIS A 90 7.89 14.08 3.50
C HIS A 90 6.62 13.96 2.62
N LEU A 91 6.25 12.75 2.21
CA LEU A 91 4.98 12.50 1.53
C LEU A 91 3.84 12.32 2.54
N ALA A 92 2.73 12.99 2.29
CA ALA A 92 1.47 12.80 2.98
C ALA A 92 0.54 11.94 2.12
N VAL A 93 0.08 10.83 2.68
CA VAL A 93 -0.92 9.95 2.05
C VAL A 93 -2.28 10.18 2.71
N LYS A 94 -3.31 10.43 1.90
CA LYS A 94 -4.66 10.69 2.38
C LYS A 94 -5.68 9.86 1.61
N VAL A 95 -6.51 9.11 2.34
CA VAL A 95 -7.72 8.52 1.77
C VAL A 95 -8.75 9.65 1.55
N LEU A 96 -9.08 9.92 0.29
CA LEU A 96 -10.07 10.93 -0.08
C LEU A 96 -11.49 10.36 -0.01
N GLU A 97 -11.68 9.17 -0.59
CA GLU A 97 -12.98 8.55 -0.74
C GLU A 97 -12.88 7.04 -0.62
N LYS A 98 -13.95 6.41 -0.11
CA LYS A 98 -14.15 4.96 -0.10
C LYS A 98 -15.42 4.62 -0.83
N LYS A 99 -15.39 3.62 -1.73
CA LYS A 99 -16.56 3.19 -2.49
C LYS A 99 -16.56 1.67 -2.65
N GLU A 100 -17.73 1.06 -2.57
CA GLU A 100 -17.93 -0.33 -2.97
C GLU A 100 -18.46 -0.35 -4.42
N HIS A 101 -17.91 -1.22 -5.25
CA HIS A 101 -18.33 -1.39 -6.64
C HIS A 101 -18.10 -2.82 -7.09
N SER A 102 -18.92 -3.28 -8.04
CA SER A 102 -18.82 -4.63 -8.58
C SER A 102 -18.12 -4.60 -9.94
N TYR A 103 -17.08 -5.41 -10.09
CA TYR A 103 -16.45 -5.70 -11.37
C TYR A 103 -16.51 -7.21 -11.60
N ASN A 104 -16.94 -7.63 -12.79
CA ASN A 104 -17.06 -9.04 -13.16
C ASN A 104 -17.86 -9.87 -12.12
N ASP A 105 -19.02 -9.37 -11.71
CA ASP A 105 -19.92 -9.97 -10.70
C ASP A 105 -19.32 -10.15 -9.29
N GLN A 106 -18.16 -9.55 -9.02
CA GLN A 106 -17.50 -9.57 -7.72
C GLN A 106 -17.49 -8.16 -7.12
N ALA A 107 -17.96 -8.05 -5.87
CA ALA A 107 -17.95 -6.79 -5.14
C ALA A 107 -16.58 -6.54 -4.52
N TYR A 108 -16.06 -5.33 -4.73
CA TYR A 108 -14.78 -4.88 -4.21
C TYR A 108 -14.94 -3.57 -3.43
N THR A 109 -14.09 -3.38 -2.43
CA THR A 109 -13.89 -2.08 -1.78
C THR A 109 -12.75 -1.35 -2.47
N PHE A 110 -13.00 -0.12 -2.88
CA PHE A 110 -12.02 0.79 -3.46
C PHE A 110 -11.76 1.98 -2.54
N LEU A 111 -10.52 2.44 -2.54
CA LEU A 111 -10.10 3.70 -1.94
C LEU A 111 -9.48 4.59 -3.01
N LYS A 112 -9.89 5.85 -3.01
CA LYS A 112 -9.23 6.92 -3.76
C LYS A 112 -8.24 7.59 -2.82
N ILE A 113 -6.97 7.51 -3.16
CA ILE A 113 -5.88 7.97 -2.31
C ILE A 113 -5.13 9.06 -3.02
N ASN A 114 -4.85 10.16 -2.32
CA ASN A 114 -3.99 11.21 -2.81
C ASN A 114 -2.66 11.20 -2.04
N VAL A 115 -1.57 11.31 -2.78
CA VAL A 115 -0.20 11.45 -2.28
C VAL A 115 0.26 12.84 -2.62
N THR A 116 0.67 13.61 -1.61
CA THR A 116 1.14 14.99 -1.79
C THR A 116 2.39 15.24 -0.97
N GLY A 117 3.25 16.13 -1.43
CA GLY A 117 4.42 16.59 -0.67
C GLY A 117 5.66 16.53 -1.52
N LYS A 118 6.78 16.17 -0.90
CA LYS A 118 8.06 16.07 -1.58
C LYS A 118 8.72 14.74 -1.31
N TYR A 119 9.51 14.28 -2.27
CA TYR A 119 10.43 13.16 -2.06
C TYR A 119 11.82 13.52 -2.56
N THR A 120 12.81 12.82 -2.01
CA THR A 120 14.20 12.97 -2.43
C THR A 120 14.67 11.72 -3.13
N LEU A 121 15.31 11.89 -4.29
CA LEU A 121 16.06 10.84 -4.97
C LEU A 121 17.55 11.16 -4.88
N SER A 122 18.32 10.28 -4.25
CA SER A 122 19.77 10.43 -4.10
C SER A 122 20.51 9.34 -4.85
N TYR A 123 21.53 9.71 -5.65
CA TYR A 123 22.44 8.76 -6.31
C TYR A 123 23.88 9.28 -6.23
N GLY A 124 24.75 8.55 -5.54
CA GLY A 124 26.09 9.05 -5.20
C GLY A 124 26.00 10.27 -4.26
N GLU A 125 26.68 11.35 -4.64
CA GLU A 125 26.66 12.63 -3.90
C GLU A 125 25.54 13.58 -4.37
N VAL A 126 24.81 13.23 -5.43
CA VAL A 126 23.73 14.05 -5.98
C VAL A 126 22.43 13.70 -5.26
N SER A 127 21.75 14.72 -4.76
CA SER A 127 20.44 14.63 -4.13
C SER A 127 19.51 15.64 -4.77
N ASN A 128 18.42 15.16 -5.36
CA ASN A 128 17.39 16.01 -5.97
C ASN A 128 16.07 15.82 -5.24
N GLU A 129 15.37 16.93 -5.02
CA GLU A 129 14.04 16.96 -4.43
C GLU A 129 12.99 17.14 -5.54
N TYR A 130 11.88 16.44 -5.42
CA TYR A 130 10.77 16.44 -6.38
C TYR A 130 9.46 16.66 -5.65
N ASP A 131 8.57 17.45 -6.24
CA ASP A 131 7.19 17.62 -5.77
C ASP A 131 6.34 16.44 -6.27
N GLU A 132 5.46 15.95 -5.40
CA GLU A 132 4.50 14.88 -5.67
C GLU A 132 3.07 15.37 -5.42
N ASN A 133 2.19 15.05 -6.35
CA ASN A 133 0.74 15.31 -6.24
C ASN A 133 -0.02 14.37 -7.17
N GLU A 134 -0.11 13.11 -6.78
CA GLU A 134 -0.78 12.08 -7.55
C GLU A 134 -1.98 11.50 -6.80
N THR A 135 -2.92 10.96 -7.58
CA THR A 135 -4.09 10.25 -7.05
C THR A 135 -4.09 8.83 -7.59
N PHE A 136 -4.15 7.87 -6.68
CA PHE A 136 -4.23 6.45 -6.97
C PHE A 136 -5.60 5.90 -6.60
N ILE A 137 -6.05 4.90 -7.35
CA ILE A 137 -7.17 4.06 -6.97
C ILE A 137 -6.59 2.73 -6.53
N ILE A 138 -6.96 2.30 -5.32
CA ILE A 138 -6.59 0.99 -4.81
C ILE A 138 -7.84 0.18 -4.48
N ARG A 139 -7.76 -1.12 -4.73
CA ARG A 139 -8.79 -2.12 -4.51
C ARG A 139 -8.37 -3.08 -3.41
N ALA A 140 -9.29 -3.45 -2.53
CA ALA A 140 -9.07 -4.51 -1.56
C ALA A 140 -9.23 -5.88 -2.22
N GLU A 141 -8.20 -6.72 -2.12
CA GLU A 141 -8.21 -8.14 -2.50
C GLU A 141 -7.93 -8.99 -1.26
N GLY A 142 -8.99 -9.46 -0.60
CA GLY A 142 -8.88 -10.15 0.68
C GLY A 142 -8.29 -9.25 1.77
N LYS A 143 -7.06 -9.53 2.20
CA LYS A 143 -6.32 -8.74 3.21
C LYS A 143 -5.26 -7.82 2.61
N HIS A 144 -5.20 -7.75 1.28
CA HIS A 144 -4.19 -7.00 0.53
C HIS A 144 -4.84 -5.85 -0.22
N TRP A 145 -4.04 -4.83 -0.50
CA TRP A 145 -4.40 -3.75 -1.39
C TRP A 145 -3.73 -3.97 -2.75
N LYS A 146 -4.39 -3.51 -3.81
CA LYS A 146 -3.88 -3.52 -5.18
C LYS A 146 -4.17 -2.20 -5.87
N VAL A 147 -3.23 -1.68 -6.64
CA VAL A 147 -3.41 -0.53 -7.54
C VAL A 147 -4.14 -1.00 -8.79
N THR A 148 -4.98 -0.12 -9.34
CA THR A 148 -5.59 -0.28 -10.66
C THR A 148 -5.55 1.03 -11.42
N GLU A 149 -5.17 0.95 -12.70
CA GLU A 149 -5.20 2.07 -13.66
C GLU A 149 -6.47 2.02 -14.54
N THR A 150 -7.19 0.90 -14.55
CA THR A 150 -8.34 0.67 -15.47
C THR A 150 -9.70 0.59 -14.76
N GLU A 151 -9.75 0.24 -13.48
CA GLU A 151 -10.99 0.19 -12.70
C GLU A 151 -11.17 1.48 -11.90
N ASN A 152 -12.15 2.30 -12.30
CA ASN A 152 -12.49 3.54 -11.60
C ASN A 152 -13.96 3.53 -11.19
N PRO A 153 -14.29 3.29 -9.91
CA PRO A 153 -15.68 3.27 -9.48
C PRO A 153 -16.29 4.68 -9.41
N TRP A 154 -15.55 5.76 -9.65
CA TRP A 154 -16.04 7.14 -9.68
C TRP A 154 -16.23 7.71 -11.10
N SER A 155 -15.89 6.95 -12.15
CA SER A 155 -16.13 7.35 -13.54
C SER A 155 -17.57 7.09 -14.00
#